data_AF-A0A218P260-F1
#
_entry.id   AF-A0A218P260-F1
#
_cell.length_a   1.000
_cell.length_b   1.000
_cell.length_c   1.000
_cell.angle_alpha   90.00
_cell.angle_beta   90.00
_cell.angle_gamma   90.00
#
_symmetry.space_group_name_H-M   'P 1'
#
loop_
_entity.id
_entity.type
_entity.pdbx_description
1 polymer ?
#
loop_
_entity_poly.entity_id
_entity_poly.type
_entity_poly.pdbx_seq_one_letter_code
_entity_poly.pdbx_strand_id
1 'polypeptide(L)' 'MGENINVALILRDIQLMQKKLDEIEEELLKLKIQNLEEEELSEGELAELERLSRETMENGVPWEEAKKRLGL' A
#
# COMPACT_ATOMS: atom_id res chain seq x y z
N MET A 1 -45.80 24.10 -7.65
CA MET A 1 -45.04 23.52 -8.78
C MET A 1 -43.54 23.80 -8.71
N GLY A 2 -43.07 24.96 -8.21
CA GLY A 2 -41.64 25.26 -8.11
C GLY A 2 -40.83 24.42 -7.09
N GLU A 3 -41.44 24.00 -5.98
CA GLU A 3 -40.75 23.17 -4.96
C GLU A 3 -40.41 21.77 -5.46
N ASN A 4 -41.29 21.13 -6.24
CA ASN A 4 -41.03 19.81 -6.82
C ASN A 4 -39.86 19.79 -7.81
N ILE A 5 -39.65 20.88 -8.55
CA ILE A 5 -38.51 21.01 -9.48
C ILE A 5 -37.20 21.11 -8.68
N ASN A 6 -37.22 21.79 -7.54
CA ASN A 6 -36.05 21.96 -6.68
C ASN A 6 -35.64 20.63 -6.01
N VAL A 7 -36.62 19.86 -5.53
CA VAL A 7 -36.39 18.51 -4.97
C VAL A 7 -35.83 17.56 -6.03
N ALA A 8 -36.34 17.58 -7.26
CA ALA A 8 -35.85 16.73 -8.34
C ALA A 8 -34.40 17.02 -8.73
N LEU A 9 -34.00 18.30 -8.73
CA LEU A 9 -32.61 18.70 -8.99
C LEU A 9 -31.68 18.23 -7.87
N ILE A 10 -32.07 18.40 -6.60
CA ILE A 10 -31.29 17.93 -5.45
C ILE A 10 -31.11 16.41 -5.50
N LEU A 11 -32.16 15.64 -5.82
CA LEU A 11 -32.07 14.18 -5.95
C LEU A 11 -31.12 13.77 -7.07
N ARG A 12 -31.14 14.46 -8.21
CA ARG A 12 -30.20 14.21 -9.30
C ARG A 12 -28.75 14.47 -8.88
N ASP A 13 -28.51 15.57 -8.16
CA ASP A 13 -27.17 15.90 -7.69
C ASP A 13 -26.67 14.88 -6.67
N ILE A 14 -27.55 14.38 -5.79
CA ILE A 14 -27.22 13.28 -4.86
C ILE A 14 -26.83 12.01 -5.62
N GLN A 15 -27.58 11.64 -6.66
CA GLN A 15 -27.25 10.47 -7.48
C GLN A 15 -25.92 10.61 -8.20
N LEU A 16 -25.61 11.82 -8.69
CA LEU A 16 -24.32 12.11 -9.31
C LEU A 16 -23.16 12.04 -8.30
N MET A 17 -23.39 12.53 -7.08
CA MET A 17 -22.40 12.42 -6.00
C MET A 17 -22.17 10.97 -5.58
N GLN A 18 -23.22 10.16 -5.48
CA GLN A 18 -23.11 8.72 -5.20
C GLN A 18 -22.28 8.01 -6.26
N LYS A 19 -22.56 8.24 -7.54
CA LYS A 19 -21.78 7.65 -8.63
C LYS A 19 -20.29 8.01 -8.56
N LYS A 20 -19.98 9.27 -8.23
CA LYS A 20 -18.59 9.70 -8.06
C LYS A 20 -17.92 9.07 -6.85
N LEU A 21 -18.65 8.83 -5.76
CA LEU A 21 -18.13 8.12 -4.60
C LEU A 21 -17.79 6.67 -4.96
N ASP A 22 -18.68 5.99 -5.71
CA ASP A 22 -18.43 4.62 -6.17
C ASP A 22 -17.17 4.54 -7.05
N GLU A 23 -16.99 5.49 -7.98
CA GLU A 23 -15.79 5.59 -8.82
C GLU A 23 -14.52 5.81 -7.98
N ILE A 24 -14.59 6.65 -6.93
CA ILE A 24 -13.47 6.90 -6.01
C ILE A 24 -13.13 5.66 -5.20
N GLU A 25 -14.13 4.93 -4.68
CA GLU A 25 -13.91 3.67 -3.95
C GLU A 25 -13.21 2.62 -4.81
N GLU A 26 -13.60 2.50 -6.07
CA GLU A 26 -12.97 1.55 -7.01
C GLU A 26 -11.49 1.88 -7.23
N GLU A 27 -11.15 3.15 -7.47
CA GLU A 27 -9.76 3.58 -7.64
C GLU A 27 -8.94 3.40 -6.35
N LEU A 28 -9.53 3.63 -5.19
CA LEU A 28 -8.87 3.43 -3.90
C LEU A 28 -8.57 1.94 -3.64
N LEU A 29 -9.47 1.05 -4.07
CA LEU A 29 -9.23 -0.40 -4.03
C LEU A 29 -8.08 -0.81 -4.96
N LYS A 30 -8.01 -0.26 -6.18
CA LYS A 30 -6.89 -0.53 -7.11
C LYS A 30 -5.55 -0.10 -6.52
N LEU A 31 -5.48 1.10 -5.96
CA LEU A 31 -4.26 1.60 -5.29
C LEU A 31 -3.86 0.74 -4.09
N LYS A 32 -4.84 0.27 -3.31
CA LYS A 32 -4.57 -0.62 -2.17
C LYS A 32 -3.99 -1.96 -2.64
N ILE A 33 -4.50 -2.51 -3.74
CA ILE A 33 -3.96 -3.75 -4.33
C ILE A 33 -2.53 -3.52 -4.81
N GLN A 34 -2.27 -2.43 -5.53
CA GLN A 34 -0.92 -2.10 -6.00
C GLN A 34 0.07 -1.92 -4.86
N ASN A 35 -0.29 -1.21 -3.79
CA ASN A 35 0.58 -1.08 -2.62
C ASN A 35 0.87 -2.44 -1.96
N LEU A 36 -0.10 -3.35 -1.91
CA LEU A 36 0.13 -4.69 -1.37
C LEU A 36 1.05 -5.51 -2.27
N GLU A 37 0.93 -5.39 -3.59
CA GLU A 37 1.85 -6.01 -4.55
C GLU A 37 3.26 -5.40 -4.47
N GLU A 38 3.39 -4.10 -4.20
CA GLU A 38 4.68 -3.44 -3.96
C GLU A 38 5.30 -3.82 -2.60
N GLU A 39 4.48 -4.13 -1.59
CA GLU A 39 4.94 -4.60 -0.27
C GLU A 39 5.27 -6.10 -0.27
N GLU A 40 4.70 -6.88 -1.19
CA GLU A 40 5.03 -8.30 -1.34
C GLU A 40 6.44 -8.45 -1.95
N LEU A 41 7.35 -8.98 -1.15
CA LEU A 41 8.65 -9.44 -1.64
C LEU A 41 8.43 -10.50 -2.70
N SER A 42 9.04 -10.31 -3.86
CA SER A 42 9.07 -11.35 -4.89
C SER A 42 9.72 -12.63 -4.34
N GLU A 43 9.39 -13.79 -4.90
CA GLU A 43 10.01 -15.07 -4.52
C GLU A 43 11.56 -15.00 -4.58
N GLY A 44 12.10 -14.21 -5.52
CA GLY A 44 13.54 -13.96 -5.65
C GLY A 44 14.11 -13.13 -4.50
N GLU A 45 13.42 -12.06 -4.10
CA GLU A 45 13.83 -11.24 -2.94
C GLU A 45 13.70 -12.01 -1.62
N LEU A 46 12.68 -12.85 -1.49
CA LEU A 46 12.52 -13.74 -0.35
C LEU A 46 13.68 -14.74 -0.26
N ALA A 47 14.02 -15.38 -1.39
CA ALA A 47 15.14 -16.32 -1.46
C ALA A 47 16.50 -15.65 -1.18
N GLU A 48 16.69 -14.40 -1.64
CA GLU A 48 17.87 -13.59 -1.35
C GLU A 48 17.98 -13.27 0.14
N LEU A 49 16.89 -12.84 0.78
CA LEU A 49 16.86 -12.59 2.22
C LEU A 49 17.13 -13.85 3.04
N GLU A 50 16.59 -15.00 2.64
CA GLU A 50 16.91 -16.28 3.27
C GLU A 50 18.40 -16.63 3.14
N ARG A 51 18.99 -16.40 1.96
CA ARG A 51 20.43 -16.63 1.74
C ARG A 51 21.26 -15.72 2.63
N LEU A 52 20.97 -14.41 2.64
CA LEU A 52 21.64 -13.43 3.49
C LEU A 52 21.49 -13.74 4.98
N SER A 53 20.32 -14.20 5.39
CA SER A 53 20.06 -14.63 6.77
C SER A 53 20.97 -15.81 7.15
N ARG A 54 21.04 -16.86 6.31
CA ARG A 54 21.95 -18.00 6.53
C ARG A 54 23.42 -17.56 6.57
N GLU A 55 23.86 -16.79 5.58
CA GLU A 55 25.24 -16.27 5.53
C GLU A 55 25.59 -15.44 6.77
N THR A 56 24.65 -14.63 7.26
CA THR A 56 24.83 -13.84 8.49
C THR A 56 24.89 -14.70 9.73
N MET A 57 24.10 -15.78 9.83
CA MET A 57 24.17 -16.70 10.98
C MET A 57 25.47 -17.51 10.99
N GLU A 58 25.97 -17.91 9.81
CA GLU A 58 27.18 -18.74 9.70
C GLU A 58 28.47 -17.93 9.81
N ASN A 59 28.52 -16.77 9.16
CA ASN A 59 29.74 -15.99 8.97
C ASN A 59 29.67 -14.56 9.55
N GLY A 60 28.51 -14.16 10.06
CA GLY A 60 28.30 -12.82 10.59
C GLY A 60 28.98 -12.62 11.94
N VAL A 61 29.29 -11.36 12.22
CA VAL A 61 29.71 -10.90 13.55
C VAL A 61 28.61 -10.02 14.14
N PRO A 62 28.45 -9.96 15.46
CA PRO A 62 27.53 -9.04 16.09
C PRO A 62 27.77 -7.61 15.62
N TRP A 63 26.70 -6.88 15.31
CA TRP A 63 26.80 -5.51 14.79
C TRP A 63 27.60 -4.58 15.70
N GLU A 64 27.48 -4.72 17.01
CA GLU A 64 28.28 -3.98 17.99
C GLU A 64 29.77 -4.26 17.89
N GLU A 65 30.16 -5.47 17.50
CA GLU A 65 31.56 -5.82 17.28
C GLU A 65 32.06 -5.27 15.94
N ALA A 66 31.23 -5.33 14.89
CA ALA A 66 31.55 -4.71 13.59
C ALA A 66 31.78 -3.20 13.72
N LYS A 67 30.90 -2.48 14.44
CA LYS A 67 31.06 -1.03 14.68
C LYS A 67 32.37 -0.70 15.38
N LYS A 68 32.72 -1.44 16.43
CA LYS A 68 33.99 -1.27 17.14
C LYS A 68 35.20 -1.48 16.23
N ARG A 69 35.16 -2.48 15.34
CA ARG A 69 36.23 -2.74 14.36
C ARG A 69 36.35 -1.62 13.32
N LEU A 70 35.24 -0.96 12.99
CA LEU A 70 35.15 0.15 12.03
C LEU A 70 35.37 1.53 12.65
N GLY A 71 35.47 1.64 13.98
CA GLY A 71 35.61 2.92 14.67
C GLY A 71 34.34 3.78 14.66
N LEU A 72 33.17 3.14 14.51
CA LEU A 72 31.84 3.75 14.56
C LEU A 72 31.23 3.70 15.96
#